data_AF-A0A0A0LB08-F1
#
_entry.id   AF-A0A0A0LB08-F1
#
_cell.length_a   1.000
_cell.length_b   1.000
_cell.length_c   1.000
_cell.angle_alpha   90.00
_cell.angle_beta   90.00
_cell.angle_gamma   90.00
#
_symmetry.space_group_name_H-M   'P 1'
#
loop_
_entity.id
_entity.type
_entity.pdbx_description
1 polymer ?
#
loop_
_entity_poly.entity_id
_entity_poly.type
_entity_poly.pdbx_seq_one_letter_code
_entity_poly.pdbx_strand_id
1 'polypeptide(L)'
;MEKYFGNPYRGDPGVPHSDPGSFVNIWIGAAAFSTISWFNPYIWHISNQFNWHDKAFLFEQYHWKRAREKNKPYQFTWNKMDRELRDSYYFNMPIFFP
;
A
#
# COMPACT_ATOMS: atom_id res chain seq x y z
N MET A 1 -9.71 15.25 -38.68
CA MET A 1 -8.99 14.56 -37.59
C MET A 1 -7.47 14.68 -37.77
N GLU A 2 -6.92 14.44 -38.96
CA GLU A 2 -5.47 14.56 -39.22
C GLU A 2 -4.88 15.97 -38.97
N LYS A 3 -5.65 17.03 -39.22
CA LYS A 3 -5.18 18.41 -39.04
C LYS A 3 -4.94 18.80 -37.57
N TYR A 4 -5.59 18.13 -36.61
CA TYR A 4 -5.44 18.41 -35.18
C TYR A 4 -4.45 17.47 -34.49
N PHE A 5 -4.30 16.23 -34.96
CA PHE A 5 -3.48 15.20 -34.31
C PHE A 5 -2.20 14.83 -35.06
N GLY A 6 -2.00 15.31 -36.29
CA GLY A 6 -0.99 14.77 -37.21
C GLY A 6 0.48 15.11 -36.91
N ASN A 7 0.78 16.21 -36.22
CA ASN A 7 2.16 16.67 -36.01
C ASN A 7 2.69 16.55 -34.57
N PRO A 8 1.92 16.91 -33.52
CA PRO A 8 2.41 16.80 -32.13
C PRO A 8 2.42 15.36 -31.60
N TYR A 9 1.59 14.49 -32.18
CA TYR A 9 1.32 13.15 -31.66
C TYR A 9 1.86 12.03 -32.56
N ARG A 10 2.74 12.37 -33.51
CA ARG A 10 3.33 11.40 -34.42
C ARG A 10 4.36 10.57 -33.65
N GLY A 11 3.94 9.37 -33.24
CA GLY A 11 4.72 8.49 -32.36
C GLY A 11 4.28 8.49 -30.89
N ASP A 12 3.21 9.22 -30.55
CA ASP A 12 2.55 9.06 -29.25
C ASP A 12 1.76 7.73 -29.24
N PRO A 13 2.12 6.78 -28.37
CA PRO A 13 1.43 5.49 -28.28
C PRO A 13 -0.06 5.61 -27.96
N GLY A 14 -0.52 6.76 -27.43
CA GLY A 14 -1.94 7.06 -27.20
C GLY A 14 -2.76 7.37 -28.46
N VAL A 15 -2.13 7.47 -29.63
CA VAL A 15 -2.79 7.80 -30.89
C VAL A 15 -3.21 6.53 -31.63
N PRO A 16 -4.41 6.46 -32.21
CA PRO A 16 -4.92 5.30 -32.96
C PRO A 16 -4.11 4.88 -34.20
N HIS A 17 -2.98 5.55 -34.51
CA HIS A 17 -2.04 5.17 -35.57
C HIS A 17 -0.87 4.31 -35.05
N SER A 18 -0.81 4.09 -33.74
CA SER A 18 0.05 3.10 -33.09
C SER A 18 -0.55 1.71 -33.31
N ASP A 19 0.30 0.72 -33.53
CA ASP A 19 -0.05 -0.71 -33.62
C ASP A 19 -1.35 -1.09 -32.88
N PRO A 20 -2.35 -1.74 -33.54
CA PRO A 20 -3.66 -2.02 -32.94
C PRO A 20 -3.59 -2.75 -31.59
N GLY A 21 -2.58 -3.60 -31.38
CA GLY A 21 -2.35 -4.27 -30.10
C GLY A 21 -1.96 -3.30 -28.99
N SER A 22 -1.13 -2.30 -29.31
CA SER A 22 -0.72 -1.25 -28.37
C SER A 22 -1.90 -0.36 -27.96
N PHE A 23 -2.79 -0.02 -28.90
CA PHE A 23 -4.01 0.74 -28.61
C PHE A 23 -4.92 -0.01 -27.62
N VAL A 24 -5.21 -1.28 -27.89
CA VAL A 24 -6.07 -2.10 -27.02
C VAL A 24 -5.48 -2.25 -25.61
N ASN A 25 -4.17 -2.47 -25.50
CA ASN A 25 -3.49 -2.58 -24.21
C ASN A 25 -3.59 -1.29 -23.38
N ILE A 26 -3.47 -0.12 -24.01
CA ILE A 26 -3.61 1.18 -23.34
C ILE A 26 -5.03 1.37 -22.83
N TRP A 27 -6.05 1.04 -23.63
CA TRP A 27 -7.45 1.13 -23.21
C TRP A 27 -7.77 0.20 -22.04
N ILE A 28 -7.28 -1.04 -22.08
CA ILE A 28 -7.45 -1.99 -20.96
C ILE A 28 -6.80 -1.45 -19.70
N GLY A 29 -5.56 -0.93 -19.79
CA GLY A 29 -4.87 -0.33 -18.67
C GLY A 29 -5.61 0.87 -18.08
N ALA A 30 -6.08 1.79 -18.94
CA ALA A 30 -6.84 2.96 -18.53
C ALA A 30 -8.20 2.59 -17.89
N ALA A 31 -8.91 1.62 -18.47
CA ALA A 31 -10.19 1.15 -17.94
C ALA A 31 -10.03 0.42 -16.59
N ALA A 32 -9.00 -0.43 -16.45
CA ALA A 32 -8.67 -1.08 -15.19
C ALA A 32 -8.28 -0.07 -14.11
N PHE A 33 -7.39 0.88 -14.42
CA PHE A 33 -7.00 1.93 -13.48
C PHE A 33 -8.19 2.80 -13.05
N SER A 34 -9.09 3.15 -13.98
CA SER A 34 -10.27 3.97 -13.70
C SER A 34 -11.27 3.24 -12.82
N THR A 35 -11.54 1.96 -13.07
CA THR A 35 -12.44 1.15 -12.25
C THR A 35 -11.90 0.97 -10.83
N ILE A 36 -10.62 0.63 -10.69
CA ILE A 36 -9.97 0.49 -9.37
C ILE A 36 -10.03 1.83 -8.61
N SER A 37 -9.72 2.95 -9.27
CA SER A 37 -9.78 4.29 -8.67
C SER A 37 -11.20 4.73 -8.32
N TRP A 38 -12.21 4.29 -9.06
CA TRP A 38 -13.61 4.60 -8.77
C TRP A 38 -14.11 3.90 -7.51
N PHE A 39 -13.78 2.61 -7.34
CA PHE A 39 -14.16 1.85 -6.15
C PHE A 39 -13.28 2.13 -4.93
N ASN A 40 -12.03 2.52 -5.16
CA ASN A 40 -11.09 2.89 -4.11
C ASN A 40 -10.38 4.19 -4.46
N PRO A 41 -11.02 5.35 -4.23
CA PRO A 41 -10.47 6.66 -4.59
C PRO A 41 -9.22 7.04 -3.80
N TYR A 42 -8.84 6.24 -2.80
CA TYR A 42 -7.75 6.48 -1.88
C TYR A 42 -6.76 5.31 -1.88
N ILE A 43 -6.49 4.69 -3.03
CA ILE A 43 -5.53 3.57 -3.16
C ILE A 43 -4.16 3.91 -2.56
N TRP A 44 -3.71 5.17 -2.63
CA TRP A 44 -2.46 5.60 -2.02
C TRP A 44 -2.45 5.50 -0.48
N HIS A 45 -3.61 5.52 0.18
CA HIS A 45 -3.73 5.29 1.62
C HIS A 45 -3.55 3.81 2.03
N ILE A 46 -3.58 2.85 1.09
CA ILE A 46 -3.36 1.42 1.41
C ILE A 46 -1.98 1.21 2.04
N SER A 47 -0.99 2.03 1.64
CA SER A 47 0.36 1.99 2.22
C SER A 47 0.39 2.31 3.71
N ASN A 48 -0.48 3.23 4.18
CA ASN A 48 -0.56 3.63 5.59
C ASN A 48 -1.60 2.83 6.39
N GLN A 49 -2.44 2.02 5.73
CA GLN A 49 -3.43 1.18 6.42
C GLN A 49 -2.79 0.00 7.19
N PHE A 50 -1.59 -0.43 6.80
CA PHE A 50 -0.95 -1.61 7.37
C PHE A 50 0.13 -1.23 8.39
N ASN A 51 -0.30 -0.79 9.58
CA ASN A 51 0.61 -0.58 10.68
C ASN A 51 1.04 -1.92 11.31
N TRP A 52 2.27 -2.34 11.01
CA TRP A 52 2.85 -3.55 11.61
C TRP A 52 2.92 -3.47 13.13
N HIS A 53 3.19 -2.27 13.67
CA HIS A 53 3.25 -2.03 15.12
C HIS A 53 1.92 -2.41 15.78
N ASP A 54 0.81 -1.89 15.27
CA ASP A 54 -0.52 -2.13 15.83
C ASP A 54 -0.89 -3.62 15.79
N LYS A 55 -0.52 -4.32 14.70
CA LYS A 55 -0.74 -5.77 14.59
C LYS A 55 0.06 -6.56 15.60
N ALA A 56 1.33 -6.21 15.82
CA ALA A 56 2.17 -6.86 16.81
C ALA A 56 1.59 -6.68 18.23
N PHE A 57 1.10 -5.48 18.56
CA PHE A 57 0.47 -5.19 19.86
C PHE A 57 -0.88 -5.89 20.04
N LEU A 58 -1.71 -5.95 19.00
CA LEU A 58 -2.99 -6.69 19.05
C LEU A 58 -2.76 -8.19 19.25
N PHE A 59 -1.75 -8.76 18.58
CA PHE A 59 -1.35 -10.15 18.77
C PHE A 59 -0.90 -10.40 20.21
N GLU A 60 -0.03 -9.54 20.74
CA GLU A 60 0.46 -9.65 22.12
C GLU A 60 -0.67 -9.51 23.16
N GLN A 61 -1.58 -8.54 22.94
CA GLN A 61 -2.76 -8.32 23.78
C GLN A 61 -3.69 -9.53 23.79
N TYR A 62 -3.90 -10.17 22.63
CA TYR A 62 -4.74 -11.36 22.51
C TYR A 62 -4.18 -12.53 23.34
N HIS A 63 -2.88 -12.79 23.23
CA HIS A 63 -2.23 -13.84 24.01
C HIS A 63 -2.22 -13.52 25.50
N TRP A 64 -2.03 -12.27 25.87
CA TRP A 64 -2.14 -11.82 27.25
C TRP A 64 -3.55 -12.05 27.84
N LYS A 65 -4.61 -11.71 27.10
CA LYS A 65 -6.00 -11.95 27.52
C LYS A 65 -6.25 -13.44 27.77
N ARG A 66 -5.82 -14.31 26.85
CA ARG A 66 -5.92 -15.77 27.00
C ARG A 66 -5.12 -16.32 28.18
N ALA A 67 -3.96 -15.74 28.47
CA ALA A 67 -3.16 -16.13 29.64
C ALA A 67 -3.85 -15.72 30.94
N ARG A 68 -4.46 -14.52 30.98
CA ARG A 68 -5.27 -14.05 32.13
C ARG A 68 -6.48 -14.94 32.37
N GLU A 69 -7.23 -15.33 31.33
CA GLU A 69 -8.35 -16.27 31.46
C GLU A 69 -7.95 -17.60 32.10
N LYS A 70 -6.69 -18.02 31.87
CA LYS A 70 -6.13 -19.26 32.41
C LYS A 70 -5.36 -19.06 33.73
N ASN A 71 -5.38 -17.85 34.31
CA ASN A 71 -4.56 -17.46 35.47
C ASN A 71 -3.07 -17.80 35.32
N LYS A 72 -2.52 -17.69 34.11
CA LYS A 72 -1.11 -17.93 33.83
C LYS A 72 -0.35 -16.61 33.68
N PRO A 73 0.89 -16.53 34.18
CA PRO A 73 1.74 -15.37 33.90
C PRO A 73 2.02 -15.28 32.39
N TYR A 74 2.04 -14.05 31.87
CA TYR A 74 2.39 -13.76 30.48
C TYR A 74 3.57 -12.81 30.46
N GLN A 75 4.59 -13.16 29.67
CA GLN A 75 5.76 -12.33 29.50
C GLN A 75 5.66 -11.59 28.17
N PHE A 76 5.60 -10.26 28.23
CA PHE A 76 5.66 -9.42 27.04
C PHE A 76 7.00 -9.60 26.32
N THR A 77 6.91 -9.83 25.03
CA THR A 77 8.01 -10.06 24.10
C THR A 77 8.47 -8.78 23.41
N TRP A 78 7.59 -7.78 23.24
CA TRP A 78 7.97 -6.51 22.62
C TRP A 78 9.14 -5.83 23.33
N ASN A 79 9.14 -5.88 24.67
CA ASN A 79 10.19 -5.29 25.51
C ASN A 79 11.47 -6.15 25.61
N LYS A 80 11.51 -7.35 25.02
CA LYS A 80 12.72 -8.16 24.94
C LYS A 80 13.64 -7.75 23.79
N MET A 81 13.13 -6.92 22.88
CA MET A 81 13.91 -6.36 21.79
C MET A 81 15.07 -5.53 22.33
N ASP A 82 16.20 -5.55 21.64
CA ASP A 82 17.34 -4.73 22.02
C ASP A 82 16.96 -3.24 22.08
N ARG A 83 17.52 -2.54 23.07
CA ARG A 83 17.14 -1.15 23.34
C ARG A 83 17.46 -0.25 22.17
N GLU A 84 18.59 -0.42 21.52
CA GLU A 84 19.01 0.43 20.39
C GLU A 84 18.08 0.22 19.19
N LEU A 85 17.72 -1.03 18.92
CA LEU A 85 16.76 -1.36 17.86
C LEU A 85 15.38 -0.77 18.13
N ARG A 86 14.91 -0.85 19.38
CA ARG A 86 13.60 -0.31 19.76
C ARG A 86 13.59 1.22 19.70
N ASP A 87 14.62 1.88 20.22
CA ASP A 87 14.69 3.33 20.27
C ASP A 87 14.83 3.90 18.84
N SER A 88 15.61 3.26 17.96
CA SER A 88 15.68 3.61 16.53
C SER A 88 14.36 3.35 15.78
N TYR A 89 13.64 2.27 16.12
CA TYR A 89 12.31 2.00 15.57
C TYR A 89 11.32 3.11 15.90
N TYR A 90 11.27 3.56 17.17
CA TYR A 90 10.39 4.67 17.58
C TYR A 90 10.81 6.01 16.99
N PHE A 91 12.11 6.28 16.87
CA PHE A 91 12.61 7.49 16.20
C PHE A 91 12.15 7.57 14.74
N ASN A 92 12.19 6.44 14.02
CA ASN A 92 11.79 6.34 12.62
C ASN A 92 10.28 6.12 12.41
N MET A 93 9.50 5.97 13.48
CA MET A 93 8.06 5.69 13.41
C MET A 93 7.28 6.70 12.53
N PRO A 94 7.55 8.02 12.57
CA PRO A 94 6.89 8.99 11.70
C PRO A 94 7.21 8.83 10.21
N ILE A 95 8.30 8.15 9.87
CA ILE A 95 8.71 7.88 8.50
C ILE A 95 7.98 6.64 7.96
N PHE A 96 7.78 5.64 8.82
CA PHE A 96 7.07 4.41 8.46
C PHE A 96 5.55 4.57 8.43
N PHE A 97 5.01 5.53 9.20
CA PHE A 97 3.58 5.80 9.32
C PHE A 97 3.31 7.31 9.22
N PRO A 98 3.36 7.89 8.00
CA PRO A 98 3.08 9.30 7.75
C PRO A 98 1.57 9.65 7.80
#